data_AF-A0A7I0JBI0-F1
#
_entry.id   AF-A0A7I0JBI0-F1
#
_cell.length_a   1.000
_cell.length_b   1.000
_cell.length_c   1.000
_cell.angle_alpha   90.00
_cell.angle_beta   90.00
_cell.angle_gamma   90.00
#
_symmetry.space_group_name_H-M   'P 1'
#
loop_
_entity.id
_entity.type
_entity.pdbx_description
1 polymer ?
#
loop_
_entity_poly.entity_id
_entity_poly.type
_entity_poly.pdbx_seq_one_letter_code
_entity_poly.pdbx_strand_id
1 'polypeptide(L)'
;APPIEGGEKIIEWWRKKGKDPKQKLLIFSDGLEVETIEETYRHFRGKVRMSFGWGTNLTNDFEGCAPTETDSLDAISLVCKVTEANGRPAVKLSDNPAKATGDEREIKRYLRIFG
;
A
#
# COMPACT_ATOMS: atom_id res chain seq x y z
N ALA A 1 1.01 -4.66 4.55
CA ALA A 1 0.10 -5.04 5.65
C ALA A 1 -1.22 -4.30 5.50
N PRO A 2 -2.32 -4.79 6.09
CA PRO A 2 -3.55 -4.01 6.24
C PRO A 2 -3.28 -2.63 6.87
N PRO A 3 -4.06 -1.58 6.55
CA PRO A 3 -3.77 -0.20 6.95
C PRO A 3 -3.72 -0.02 8.47
N ILE A 4 -4.64 -0.66 9.20
CA ILE A 4 -4.69 -0.61 10.67
C ILE A 4 -3.44 -1.26 11.29
N GLU A 5 -3.07 -2.46 10.83
CA GLU A 5 -1.91 -3.18 11.35
C GLU A 5 -0.61 -2.39 11.10
N GLY A 6 -0.43 -1.90 9.86
CA GLY A 6 0.73 -1.09 9.50
C GLY A 6 0.81 0.22 10.28
N GLY A 7 -0.32 0.91 10.44
CA GLY A 7 -0.39 2.16 11.18
C GLY A 7 -0.06 2.00 12.67
N GLU A 8 -0.60 0.97 13.34
CA GLU A 8 -0.29 0.72 14.76
C GLU A 8 1.19 0.37 14.97
N LYS A 9 1.80 -0.44 14.08
CA LYS A 9 3.24 -0.75 14.12
C LYS A 9 4.10 0.52 14.05
N ILE A 10 3.76 1.45 13.16
CA ILE A 10 4.50 2.71 13.01
C ILE A 10 4.29 3.63 14.22
N ILE A 11 3.06 3.72 14.74
CA ILE A 11 2.74 4.50 15.95
C ILE A 11 3.51 3.97 17.15
N GLU A 12 3.54 2.66 17.36
CA GLU A 12 4.31 2.03 18.44
C GLU A 12 5.80 2.35 18.30
N TRP A 13 6.33 2.29 17.07
CA TRP A 13 7.73 2.65 16.81
C TRP A 13 8.03 4.10 17.19
N TRP A 14 7.18 5.07 16.82
CA TRP A 14 7.37 6.47 17.22
C TRP A 14 7.33 6.65 18.74
N ARG A 15 6.40 5.98 19.43
CA ARG A 15 6.32 6.00 20.91
C ARG A 15 7.59 5.47 21.55
N LYS A 16 8.13 4.34 21.06
CA LYS A 16 9.41 3.76 21.52
C LYS A 16 10.59 4.70 21.29
N LYS A 17 10.51 5.61 20.31
CA LYS A 17 11.51 6.65 20.04
C LYS A 17 11.24 7.98 20.76
N GLY A 18 10.28 8.03 21.68
CA GLY A 18 9.91 9.25 22.40
C GLY A 18 9.34 10.34 21.50
N LYS A 19 8.74 9.97 20.36
CA LYS A 19 8.12 10.90 19.41
C LYS A 19 6.61 10.84 19.55
N ASP A 20 5.98 12.01 19.63
CA ASP A 20 4.52 12.13 19.63
C ASP A 20 3.94 11.80 18.24
N PRO A 21 3.16 10.71 18.10
CA PRO A 21 2.52 10.35 16.85
C PRO A 21 1.54 11.42 16.34
N LYS A 22 0.94 12.24 17.21
CA LYS A 22 0.00 13.30 16.78
C LYS A 22 0.65 14.36 15.90
N GLN A 23 1.97 14.51 15.99
CA GLN A 23 2.75 15.42 15.14
C GLN A 23 3.18 14.78 13.80
N LYS A 24 2.94 13.49 13.62
CA LYS A 24 3.30 12.73 12.41
C LYS A 24 2.10 12.57 11.49
N LEU A 25 2.37 12.12 10.27
CA LEU A 25 1.38 11.88 9.22
C LEU A 25 1.54 10.44 8.74
N LEU A 26 0.45 9.69 8.75
CA LEU A 26 0.32 8.45 8.00
C LEU A 26 -0.42 8.75 6.69
N ILE A 27 0.10 8.24 5.59
CA ILE A 27 -0.53 8.33 4.28
C ILE A 27 -0.90 6.90 3.87
N PHE A 28 -2.20 6.64 3.80
CA PHE A 28 -2.74 5.35 3.35
C PHE A 28 -3.09 5.47 1.87
N SER A 29 -2.62 4.54 1.03
CA SER A 29 -2.77 4.67 -0.42
C SER A 29 -2.76 3.35 -1.22
N ASP A 30 -2.80 2.19 -0.55
CA ASP A 30 -2.80 0.88 -1.24
C ASP A 30 -4.25 0.44 -1.47
N GLY A 31 -4.79 0.65 -2.67
CA GLY A 31 -6.06 0.08 -3.12
C GLY A 31 -7.25 0.34 -2.18
N LEU A 32 -7.50 1.60 -1.84
CA LEU A 32 -8.52 1.95 -0.85
C LEU A 32 -9.95 1.93 -1.42
N GLU A 33 -10.87 1.36 -0.63
CA GLU A 33 -12.32 1.47 -0.76
C GLU A 33 -12.89 2.42 0.31
N VAL A 34 -14.13 2.87 0.14
CA VAL A 34 -14.78 3.81 1.07
C VAL A 34 -14.81 3.23 2.48
N GLU A 35 -15.22 1.98 2.62
CA GLU A 35 -15.30 1.23 3.88
C GLU A 35 -13.93 1.21 4.58
N THR A 36 -12.88 0.86 3.83
CA THR A 36 -11.52 0.81 4.35
C THR A 36 -11.03 2.20 4.80
N ILE A 37 -11.37 3.27 4.06
CA ILE A 37 -11.04 4.65 4.43
C ILE A 37 -11.74 5.02 5.74
N GLU A 38 -13.04 4.77 5.84
CA GLU A 38 -13.81 5.14 7.02
C GLU A 38 -13.38 4.38 8.27
N GLU A 39 -13.17 3.06 8.15
CA GLU A 39 -12.68 2.22 9.25
C GLU A 39 -11.31 2.68 9.74
N THR A 40 -10.38 2.91 8.80
CA THR A 40 -9.04 3.40 9.11
C THR A 40 -9.10 4.79 9.77
N TYR A 41 -9.96 5.68 9.26
CA TYR A 41 -10.16 7.00 9.84
C TYR A 41 -10.68 6.90 11.28
N ARG A 42 -11.75 6.14 11.52
CA ARG A 42 -12.33 5.96 12.85
C ARG A 42 -11.30 5.38 13.83
N HIS A 43 -10.50 4.41 13.38
CA HIS A 43 -9.49 3.76 14.21
C HIS A 43 -8.35 4.69 14.66
N PHE A 44 -7.89 5.58 13.78
CA PHE A 44 -6.75 6.47 14.04
C PHE A 44 -7.11 7.92 14.40
N ARG A 45 -8.39 8.28 14.35
CA ARG A 45 -8.87 9.62 14.72
C ARG A 45 -8.34 10.02 16.11
N GLY A 46 -7.64 11.16 16.15
CA GLY A 46 -7.04 11.70 17.38
C GLY A 46 -5.75 11.01 17.85
N LYS A 47 -5.31 9.91 17.21
CA LYS A 47 -4.05 9.23 17.51
C LYS A 47 -2.87 9.76 16.67
N VAL A 48 -3.13 10.10 15.40
CA VAL A 48 -2.14 10.54 14.40
C VAL A 48 -2.83 11.35 13.30
N ARG A 49 -2.11 12.20 12.56
CA ARG A 49 -2.67 12.84 11.35
C ARG A 49 -2.74 11.84 10.21
N MET A 50 -3.77 11.94 9.38
CA MET A 50 -4.01 11.02 8.29
C MET A 50 -4.18 11.76 6.97
N SER A 51 -3.75 11.11 5.90
CA SER A 51 -4.10 11.44 4.51
C SER A 51 -4.42 10.15 3.78
N PHE A 52 -5.37 10.21 2.83
CA PHE A 52 -5.78 9.07 2.03
C PHE A 52 -5.52 9.39 0.56
N GLY A 53 -4.69 8.57 -0.09
CA GLY A 53 -4.47 8.61 -1.53
C GLY A 53 -5.44 7.65 -2.21
N TRP A 54 -6.50 8.19 -2.81
CA TRP A 54 -7.54 7.38 -3.44
C TRP A 54 -7.36 7.38 -4.96
N GLY A 55 -7.05 6.21 -5.52
CA GLY A 55 -6.61 6.02 -6.91
C GLY A 55 -7.70 5.41 -7.79
N THR A 56 -7.54 4.13 -8.15
CA THR A 56 -8.42 3.40 -9.09
C THR A 56 -9.89 3.56 -8.75
N ASN A 57 -10.30 3.25 -7.52
CA ASN A 57 -11.70 3.34 -7.09
C ASN A 57 -12.28 4.78 -7.10
N LEU A 58 -11.44 5.82 -7.12
CA LEU A 58 -11.91 7.20 -7.28
C LEU A 58 -12.08 7.59 -8.75
N THR A 59 -11.25 7.06 -9.64
CA THR A 59 -11.04 7.61 -10.98
C THR A 59 -11.40 6.66 -12.12
N ASN A 60 -11.60 5.38 -11.81
CA ASN A 60 -11.90 4.32 -12.76
C ASN A 60 -12.77 3.23 -12.10
N ASP A 61 -13.83 3.66 -11.43
CA ASP A 61 -14.88 2.78 -10.91
C ASP A 61 -16.12 2.91 -11.80
N PHE A 62 -16.32 1.90 -12.64
CA PHE A 62 -17.46 1.78 -13.55
C PHE A 62 -18.31 0.54 -13.23
N GLU A 63 -18.18 -0.01 -12.02
CA GLU A 63 -18.95 -1.17 -11.60
C GLU A 63 -20.46 -0.86 -11.74
N GLY A 64 -21.21 -1.80 -12.33
CA GLY A 64 -22.65 -1.64 -12.56
C GLY A 64 -23.05 -0.53 -13.56
N CYS A 65 -22.12 0.11 -14.25
CA CYS A 65 -22.43 1.20 -15.18
C CYS A 65 -22.80 0.71 -16.59
N ALA A 66 -22.49 -0.54 -16.94
CA ALA A 66 -22.80 -1.10 -18.25
C ALA A 66 -24.30 -1.49 -18.35
N PRO A 67 -24.96 -1.26 -19.50
CA PRO A 67 -26.37 -1.64 -19.71
C PRO A 67 -26.58 -3.16 -19.81
N THR A 68 -25.50 -3.91 -20.04
CA THR A 68 -25.45 -5.36 -20.12
C THR A 68 -24.22 -5.85 -19.37
N GLU A 69 -24.25 -7.07 -18.84
CA GLU A 69 -23.08 -7.66 -18.17
C GLU A 69 -21.87 -7.71 -19.11
N THR A 70 -20.77 -7.09 -18.68
CA THR A 70 -19.49 -7.08 -19.39
C THR A 70 -18.36 -6.72 -18.42
N ASP A 71 -17.19 -7.28 -18.66
CA ASP A 71 -15.91 -6.99 -18.00
C ASP A 71 -15.10 -5.91 -18.73
N SER A 72 -15.62 -5.37 -19.85
CA SER A 72 -14.89 -4.41 -20.69
C SER A 72 -14.63 -3.05 -20.01
N LEU A 73 -15.35 -2.74 -18.93
CA LEU A 73 -15.16 -1.54 -18.11
C LEU A 73 -14.31 -1.79 -16.87
N ASP A 74 -13.85 -3.03 -16.65
CA ASP A 74 -12.99 -3.34 -15.52
C ASP A 74 -11.66 -2.58 -15.63
N ALA A 75 -11.19 -2.06 -14.50
CA ALA A 75 -9.93 -1.33 -14.46
C ALA A 75 -8.75 -2.26 -14.80
N ILE A 76 -8.00 -1.91 -15.85
CA ILE A 76 -6.82 -2.69 -16.28
C ILE A 76 -5.70 -2.60 -15.24
N SER A 77 -5.15 -3.76 -14.84
CA SER A 77 -3.96 -3.84 -13.99
C SER A 77 -2.68 -3.67 -14.80
N LEU A 78 -2.25 -2.43 -15.03
CA LEU A 78 -0.98 -2.09 -15.69
C LEU A 78 0.03 -1.49 -14.70
N VAL A 79 1.31 -1.86 -14.83
CA VAL A 79 2.40 -1.34 -13.98
C VAL A 79 3.64 -1.00 -14.80
N CYS A 80 4.36 0.04 -14.39
CA CYS A 80 5.72 0.34 -14.84
C CYS A 80 6.65 0.29 -13.62
N LYS A 81 7.68 -0.54 -13.67
CA LYS A 81 8.58 -0.80 -12.53
C LYS A 81 10.04 -0.66 -12.99
N VAL A 82 10.88 -0.20 -12.08
CA VAL A 82 12.34 -0.25 -12.27
C VAL A 82 12.77 -1.71 -12.27
N THR A 83 13.45 -2.14 -13.33
CA THR A 83 13.96 -3.51 -13.49
C THR A 83 15.47 -3.61 -13.23
N GLU A 84 16.22 -2.53 -13.46
CA GLU A 84 17.68 -2.50 -13.35
C GLU A 84 18.18 -1.12 -12.92
N ALA A 85 19.30 -1.10 -12.19
CA ALA A 85 20.11 0.10 -11.95
C ALA A 85 21.60 -0.24 -12.10
N ASN A 86 22.30 0.45 -13.01
CA ASN A 86 23.74 0.27 -13.26
C ASN A 86 24.13 -1.21 -13.54
N GLY A 87 23.41 -1.88 -14.44
CA GLY A 87 23.68 -3.29 -14.79
C GLY A 87 23.28 -4.31 -13.71
N ARG A 88 22.58 -3.89 -12.65
CA ARG A 88 22.19 -4.77 -11.53
C ARG A 88 20.66 -4.85 -11.41
N PRO A 89 20.08 -6.05 -11.21
CA PRO A 89 18.64 -6.21 -11.06
C PRO A 89 18.10 -5.44 -9.86
N ALA A 90 16.96 -4.78 -10.05
CA ALA A 90 16.21 -4.12 -8.99
C ALA A 90 15.20 -5.08 -8.36
N VAL A 91 14.99 -4.97 -7.04
CA VAL A 91 14.04 -5.79 -6.28
C VAL A 91 13.17 -4.91 -5.39
N LYS A 92 11.89 -5.26 -5.29
CA LYS A 92 10.94 -4.78 -4.27
C LYS A 92 10.37 -5.99 -3.54
N LEU A 93 10.59 -6.11 -2.23
CA LEU A 93 10.08 -7.25 -1.44
C LEU A 93 8.62 -7.09 -0.99
N SER A 94 8.21 -5.86 -0.60
CA SER A 94 6.90 -5.57 0.00
C SER A 94 6.67 -6.26 1.36
N ASP A 95 5.79 -5.68 2.20
CA ASP A 95 5.31 -6.35 3.42
C ASP A 95 4.35 -7.51 3.11
N ASN A 96 3.90 -7.62 1.87
CA ASN A 96 3.18 -8.78 1.36
C ASN A 96 4.12 -9.57 0.44
N PRO A 97 4.61 -10.76 0.85
CA PRO A 97 5.53 -11.57 0.04
C PRO A 97 5.01 -11.90 -1.36
N ALA A 98 3.69 -12.02 -1.54
CA ALA A 98 3.09 -12.27 -2.85
C ALA A 98 3.22 -11.08 -3.82
N LYS A 99 3.53 -9.88 -3.32
CA LYS A 99 3.78 -8.66 -4.12
C LYS A 99 5.28 -8.42 -4.39
N ALA A 100 6.16 -9.40 -4.12
CA ALA A 100 7.58 -9.27 -4.42
C ALA A 100 7.83 -9.21 -5.94
N THR A 101 8.77 -8.37 -6.38
CA THR A 101 9.09 -8.20 -7.81
C THR A 101 10.59 -8.09 -8.02
N GLY A 102 11.11 -8.72 -9.07
CA GLY A 102 12.52 -8.73 -9.45
C GLY A 102 12.99 -10.15 -9.81
N ASP A 103 14.28 -10.31 -10.06
CA ASP A 103 14.89 -11.63 -10.26
C ASP A 103 14.75 -12.51 -9.00
N GLU A 104 14.38 -13.78 -9.17
CA GLU A 104 14.13 -14.70 -8.05
C GLU A 104 15.35 -14.94 -7.16
N ARG A 105 16.56 -14.97 -7.76
CA ARG A 105 17.81 -15.19 -7.00
C ARG A 105 18.10 -13.97 -6.16
N GLU A 106 17.88 -12.78 -6.70
CA GLU A 106 18.01 -11.55 -5.94
C GLU A 106 16.94 -11.43 -4.86
N ILE A 107 15.67 -11.76 -5.12
CA ILE A 107 14.62 -11.81 -4.08
C ILE A 107 15.05 -12.71 -2.92
N LYS A 108 15.51 -13.94 -3.21
CA LYS A 108 16.02 -14.87 -2.19
C LYS A 108 17.21 -14.31 -1.42
N ARG A 109 18.12 -13.59 -2.10
CA ARG A 109 19.28 -12.94 -1.48
C ARG A 109 18.83 -11.83 -0.51
N TYR A 110 17.92 -10.95 -0.94
CA TYR A 110 17.42 -9.85 -0.11
C TYR A 110 16.63 -10.36 1.10
N LEU A 111 15.80 -11.41 0.93
CA LEU A 111 15.09 -12.05 2.04
C LEU A 111 16.05 -12.64 3.07
N ARG A 112 17.19 -13.22 2.66
CA ARG A 112 18.21 -13.71 3.62
C ARG A 112 18.85 -12.59 4.44
N ILE A 113 18.96 -11.39 3.88
CA ILE A 113 19.66 -10.25 4.51
C ILE A 113 18.73 -9.49 5.48
N PHE A 114 17.46 -9.32 5.10
CA PHE A 114 16.51 -8.45 5.80
C PHE A 114 15.32 -9.18 6.45
N GLY A 115 15.10 -10.45 6.11
CA GLY A 115 14.02 -11.29 6.63
C GLY A 115 14.39 -12.07 7.88
#